data_AF-A0A151T336-F1
#
_entry.id   AF-A0A151T336-F1
#
_cell.length_a   1.000
_cell.length_b   1.000
_cell.length_c   1.000
_cell.angle_alpha   90.00
_cell.angle_beta   90.00
_cell.angle_gamma   90.00
#
_symmetry.space_group_name_H-M   'P 1'
#
loop_
_entity.id
_entity.type
_entity.pdbx_description
1 polymer ?
#
loop_
_entity_poly.entity_id
_entity_poly.type
_entity_poly.pdbx_seq_one_letter_code
_entity_poly.pdbx_strand_id
1 'polypeptide(L)'
;MACITNNSGSSSRTMNFDVFVSFRGEDTRNNFTDHLFAALRRKGVVAFRDNQNINKGQLLEPELMQAIKRSRLFIVVFSKNYASSSWCLKELTMIVDWVKETGQSVLPIFYDVTPSEVRKQSGEFQKAFAEYEESFRDDLEMVKKWREAMKAIANRCGWDVLNKLQHEEIEKIVEEVINLLDANEVVRVIGISGIGGIGKITLTTALFDKITHQYDACCFIDDVRKIYGEFGPMVAQKRLLCQVLNQDDVEINNLYLGTMLVRTRLRHLKVLIILDNVDQDEQLEKMVLHPKYLGVGSRILIISRDSHILRNYGVNEVYNVQLLNANKALQLFCRKAFKSDDILNDYEELTYGVVKYADDLP
;
A
#
# COMPACT_ATOMS: atom_id res chain seq x y z
N MET A 1 43.78 -35.86 -15.43
CA MET A 1 42.82 -36.16 -16.51
C MET A 1 41.43 -36.01 -15.90
N ALA A 2 40.66 -35.06 -16.42
CA ALA A 2 39.36 -34.66 -15.89
C ALA A 2 38.31 -35.78 -15.98
N CYS A 3 37.30 -35.72 -15.12
CA CYS A 3 35.90 -35.86 -15.53
C CYS A 3 34.97 -35.20 -14.50
N ILE A 4 34.25 -34.20 -14.99
CA ILE A 4 33.16 -33.45 -14.37
C ILE A 4 31.88 -34.29 -14.44
N THR A 5 31.02 -34.23 -13.42
CA THR A 5 29.54 -34.23 -13.49
C THR A 5 28.98 -34.35 -12.07
N ASN A 6 27.83 -33.78 -11.67
CA ASN A 6 27.13 -32.58 -12.08
C ASN A 6 26.34 -32.12 -10.85
N ASN A 7 26.36 -30.81 -10.63
CA ASN A 7 25.61 -30.04 -9.66
C ASN A 7 24.11 -30.42 -9.64
N SER A 8 23.60 -30.94 -8.52
CA SER A 8 22.18 -30.86 -8.18
C SER A 8 22.00 -29.68 -7.24
N GLY A 9 21.90 -28.48 -7.83
CA GLY A 9 21.53 -27.28 -7.11
C GLY A 9 20.16 -27.50 -6.48
N SER A 10 20.12 -27.54 -5.15
CA SER A 10 18.88 -27.44 -4.41
C SER A 10 18.24 -26.11 -4.78
N SER A 11 17.09 -26.17 -5.46
CA SER A 11 16.17 -25.04 -5.57
C SER A 11 15.93 -24.49 -4.15
N SER A 12 16.57 -23.39 -3.81
CA SER A 12 16.28 -22.67 -2.58
C SER A 12 14.86 -22.12 -2.76
N ARG A 13 13.86 -22.79 -2.17
CA ARG A 13 12.54 -22.18 -1.98
C ARG A 13 12.77 -20.86 -1.26
N THR A 14 12.67 -19.76 -1.99
CA THR A 14 12.70 -18.40 -1.44
C THR A 14 11.53 -18.28 -0.49
N MET A 15 11.80 -18.26 0.82
CA MET A 15 10.76 -18.09 1.84
C MET A 15 10.27 -16.63 1.83
N ASN A 16 9.00 -16.44 1.52
CA ASN A 16 8.29 -15.18 1.74
C ASN A 16 7.68 -15.19 3.15
N PHE A 17 7.55 -14.01 3.76
CA PHE A 17 6.96 -13.86 5.09
C PHE A 17 5.65 -13.08 4.97
N ASP A 18 4.64 -13.49 5.73
CA ASP A 18 3.41 -12.73 5.84
C ASP A 18 3.65 -11.47 6.68
N VAL A 19 4.41 -11.61 7.76
CA VAL A 19 4.65 -10.52 8.71
C VAL A 19 6.12 -10.44 9.11
N PHE A 20 6.68 -9.24 9.11
CA PHE A 20 7.95 -8.94 9.79
C PHE A 20 7.66 -8.36 11.17
N VAL A 21 8.27 -8.89 12.23
CA VAL A 21 8.09 -8.35 13.60
C VAL A 21 9.41 -7.81 14.13
N SER A 22 9.48 -6.49 14.33
CA SER A 22 10.59 -5.83 15.04
C SER A 22 10.21 -5.60 16.50
N PHE A 23 11.10 -5.96 17.42
CA PHE A 23 10.86 -5.91 18.87
C PHE A 23 12.19 -5.91 19.63
N ARG A 24 12.21 -5.41 20.87
CA ARG A 24 13.39 -5.54 21.72
C ARG A 24 13.44 -6.92 22.35
N GLY A 25 14.43 -7.72 21.94
CA GLY A 25 14.59 -9.09 22.42
C GLY A 25 14.65 -9.24 23.94
N GLU A 26 15.40 -8.38 24.62
CA GLU A 26 15.55 -8.44 26.08
C GLU A 26 14.24 -8.15 26.83
N ASP A 27 13.39 -7.28 26.29
CA ASP A 27 12.16 -6.85 26.96
C ASP A 27 11.02 -7.85 26.76
N THR A 28 10.84 -8.34 25.52
CA THR A 28 9.58 -8.99 25.14
C THR A 28 9.69 -10.43 24.62
N ARG A 29 10.91 -10.96 24.43
CA ARG A 29 11.10 -12.22 23.68
C ARG A 29 10.40 -13.42 24.28
N ASN A 30 10.46 -13.57 25.60
CA ASN A 30 9.97 -14.76 26.32
C ASN A 30 8.60 -14.52 26.97
N ASN A 31 7.91 -13.43 26.61
CA ASN A 31 6.61 -13.08 27.15
C ASN A 31 5.65 -12.71 25.99
N PHE A 32 5.17 -11.46 25.92
CA PHE A 32 4.27 -10.92 24.90
C PHE A 32 4.65 -11.31 23.47
N THR A 33 5.91 -11.14 23.05
CA THR A 33 6.29 -11.44 21.67
C THR A 33 6.24 -12.94 21.39
N ASP A 34 6.60 -13.81 22.34
CA ASP A 34 6.47 -15.26 22.17
C ASP A 34 5.00 -15.68 21.99
N HIS A 35 4.12 -15.10 22.81
CA HIS A 35 2.68 -15.34 22.72
C HIS A 35 2.08 -14.81 21.41
N LEU A 36 2.53 -13.65 20.93
CA LEU A 36 2.15 -13.10 19.63
C LEU A 36 2.55 -14.04 18.49
N PHE A 37 3.80 -14.51 18.47
CA PHE A 37 4.27 -15.48 17.47
C PHE A 37 3.50 -16.80 17.53
N ALA A 38 3.22 -17.31 18.72
CA ALA A 38 2.42 -18.51 18.90
C ALA A 38 1.00 -18.33 18.33
N ALA A 39 0.36 -17.17 18.58
CA ALA A 39 -0.97 -16.86 18.08
C ALA A 39 -1.00 -16.69 16.55
N LEU A 40 -0.05 -15.97 15.96
CA LEU A 40 0.13 -15.86 14.50
C LEU A 40 0.28 -17.25 13.86
N ARG A 41 1.15 -18.10 14.45
CA ARG A 41 1.37 -19.48 13.97
C ARG A 41 0.13 -20.34 14.07
N ARG A 42 -0.68 -20.23 15.14
CA ARG A 42 -1.97 -20.94 15.28
C ARG A 42 -2.93 -20.61 14.14
N LYS A 43 -2.83 -19.41 13.57
CA LYS A 43 -3.66 -18.94 12.44
C LYS A 43 -2.99 -19.14 11.07
N GLY A 44 -1.85 -19.84 11.01
CA GLY A 44 -1.16 -20.14 9.76
C GLY A 44 -0.32 -18.99 9.20
N VAL A 45 -0.18 -17.87 9.93
CA VAL A 45 0.60 -16.71 9.49
C VAL A 45 2.10 -16.97 9.66
N VAL A 46 2.86 -16.84 8.57
CA VAL A 46 4.32 -17.05 8.55
C VAL A 46 5.02 -15.74 8.92
N ALA A 47 5.41 -15.61 10.19
CA ALA A 47 6.07 -14.40 10.69
C ALA A 47 7.59 -14.56 10.76
N PHE A 48 8.33 -13.58 10.22
CA PHE A 48 9.76 -13.44 10.45
C PHE A 48 10.02 -12.93 11.87
N ARG A 49 10.89 -13.63 12.60
CA ARG A 49 11.33 -13.27 13.96
C ARG A 49 12.77 -12.80 13.89
N ASP A 50 12.99 -11.49 14.10
CA ASP A 50 14.34 -11.00 14.32
C ASP A 50 14.85 -11.48 15.69
N ASN A 51 15.87 -12.34 15.68
CA ASN A 51 16.43 -12.94 16.90
C ASN A 51 17.58 -12.07 17.43
N GLN A 52 17.25 -10.98 18.11
CA GLN A 52 18.20 -10.04 18.72
C GLN A 52 19.14 -10.57 19.85
N ASN A 53 19.29 -11.90 20.08
CA ASN A 53 20.26 -12.43 21.07
C ASN A 53 21.48 -13.08 20.41
N ILE A 54 21.72 -12.85 19.12
CA ILE A 54 22.76 -13.58 18.40
C ILE A 54 24.07 -12.78 18.41
N ASN A 55 24.81 -12.90 19.52
CA ASN A 55 26.27 -12.65 19.53
C ASN A 55 27.07 -13.83 18.91
N LYS A 56 26.41 -14.83 18.31
CA LYS A 56 27.03 -15.97 17.63
C LYS A 56 26.29 -16.33 16.33
N GLY A 57 26.64 -15.66 15.23
CA GLY A 57 26.10 -15.94 13.87
C GLY A 57 25.13 -14.90 13.34
N GLN A 58 25.59 -13.65 13.20
CA GLN A 58 24.79 -12.50 12.73
C GLN A 58 24.11 -12.79 11.39
N LEU A 59 22.81 -12.46 11.26
CA LEU A 59 22.24 -12.16 9.95
C LEU A 59 22.95 -10.89 9.44
N LEU A 60 23.50 -10.95 8.24
CA LEU A 60 24.10 -9.79 7.62
C LEU A 60 23.00 -8.76 7.30
N GLU A 61 23.29 -7.47 7.36
CA GLU A 61 22.38 -6.39 6.94
C GLU A 61 21.66 -6.67 5.59
N PRO A 62 22.33 -7.25 4.56
CA PRO A 62 21.68 -7.79 3.36
C PRO A 62 20.54 -8.78 3.59
N GLU A 63 20.65 -9.70 4.54
CA GLU A 63 19.65 -10.73 4.80
C GLU A 63 18.44 -10.15 5.53
N LEU A 64 18.69 -9.23 6.48
CA LEU A 64 17.64 -8.44 7.13
C LEU A 64 16.85 -7.63 6.09
N MET A 65 17.55 -6.95 5.17
CA MET A 65 16.91 -6.23 4.08
C MET A 65 16.11 -7.15 3.16
N GLN A 66 16.58 -8.38 2.90
CA GLN A 66 15.79 -9.36 2.15
C GLN A 66 14.54 -9.80 2.91
N ALA A 67 14.62 -10.00 4.23
CA ALA A 67 13.45 -10.36 5.03
C ALA A 67 12.39 -9.24 5.00
N ILE A 68 12.80 -7.98 5.13
CA ILE A 68 11.92 -6.80 5.01
C ILE A 68 11.27 -6.78 3.62
N LYS A 69 12.06 -6.89 2.55
CA LYS A 69 11.54 -6.89 1.17
C LYS A 69 10.58 -8.04 0.86
N ARG A 70 10.74 -9.17 1.54
CA ARG A 70 9.91 -10.38 1.37
C ARG A 70 8.73 -10.45 2.33
N SER A 71 8.54 -9.43 3.17
CA SER A 71 7.45 -9.36 4.14
C SER A 71 6.27 -8.57 3.58
N ARG A 72 5.04 -9.02 3.86
CA ARG A 72 3.81 -8.39 3.34
C ARG A 72 3.26 -7.31 4.27
N LEU A 73 3.48 -7.46 5.57
CA LEU A 73 3.03 -6.59 6.65
C LEU A 73 4.16 -6.42 7.68
N PHE A 74 4.19 -5.29 8.39
CA PHE A 74 5.15 -5.03 9.46
C PHE A 74 4.45 -4.85 10.80
N ILE A 75 5.02 -5.41 11.86
CA ILE A 75 4.65 -5.15 13.25
C ILE A 75 5.87 -4.60 13.96
N VAL A 76 5.69 -3.50 14.71
CA VAL A 76 6.75 -2.92 15.55
C VAL A 76 6.28 -2.88 16.99
N VAL A 77 6.93 -3.67 17.86
CA VAL A 77 6.62 -3.74 19.29
C VAL A 77 7.52 -2.79 20.06
N PHE A 78 7.03 -1.58 20.32
CA PHE A 78 7.71 -0.62 21.18
C PHE A 78 7.60 -1.06 22.64
N SER A 79 8.75 -1.19 23.27
CA SER A 79 8.93 -1.50 24.69
C SER A 79 9.86 -0.47 25.32
N LYS A 80 9.93 -0.47 26.66
CA LYS A 80 10.64 0.54 27.43
C LYS A 80 12.10 0.74 27.00
N ASN A 81 12.80 -0.31 26.62
CA ASN A 81 14.20 -0.27 26.19
C ASN A 81 14.36 -0.50 24.67
N TYR A 82 13.32 -0.31 23.87
CA TYR A 82 13.41 -0.49 22.42
C TYR A 82 14.50 0.41 21.80
N ALA A 83 14.55 1.67 22.21
CA ALA A 83 15.50 2.64 21.70
C ALA A 83 16.94 2.43 22.17
N SER A 84 17.22 1.60 23.17
CA SER A 84 18.61 1.34 23.60
C SER A 84 19.36 0.36 22.67
N SER A 85 18.64 -0.28 21.75
CA SER A 85 19.20 -1.17 20.73
C SER A 85 19.37 -0.43 19.41
N SER A 86 20.61 -0.17 19.01
CA SER A 86 20.91 0.43 17.71
C SER A 86 20.45 -0.47 16.56
N TRP A 87 20.37 -1.78 16.77
CA TRP A 87 19.79 -2.73 15.83
C TRP A 87 18.28 -2.49 15.64
N CYS A 88 17.51 -2.38 16.73
CA CYS A 88 16.08 -2.04 16.68
C CYS A 88 15.85 -0.73 15.91
N LEU A 89 16.72 0.26 16.09
CA LEU A 89 16.61 1.56 15.40
C LEU A 89 16.99 1.47 13.91
N LYS A 90 17.99 0.65 13.56
CA LYS A 90 18.34 0.35 12.15
C LYS A 90 17.19 -0.36 11.44
N GLU A 91 16.63 -1.41 12.04
CA GLU A 91 15.44 -2.09 11.50
C GLU A 91 14.29 -1.12 11.28
N LEU A 92 14.02 -0.27 12.27
CA LEU A 92 12.96 0.72 12.22
C LEU A 92 13.15 1.67 11.03
N THR A 93 14.37 2.14 10.78
CA THR A 93 14.65 2.98 9.61
C THR A 93 14.46 2.25 8.29
N MET A 94 14.90 1.00 8.19
CA MET A 94 14.74 0.18 6.99
C MET A 94 13.25 -0.07 6.69
N ILE A 95 12.46 -0.38 7.71
CA ILE A 95 11.00 -0.54 7.61
C ILE A 95 10.36 0.77 7.16
N VAL A 96 10.73 1.91 7.74
CA VAL A 96 10.16 3.21 7.36
C VAL A 96 10.48 3.56 5.91
N ASP A 97 11.73 3.37 5.47
CA ASP A 97 12.14 3.66 4.10
C ASP A 97 11.37 2.75 3.11
N TRP A 98 11.26 1.46 3.41
CA TRP A 98 10.53 0.49 2.59
C TRP A 98 9.01 0.75 2.56
N VAL A 99 8.39 1.08 3.69
CA VAL A 99 6.96 1.41 3.78
C VAL A 99 6.65 2.72 3.05
N LYS A 100 7.55 3.71 3.08
CA LYS A 100 7.37 4.95 2.30
C LYS A 100 7.38 4.69 0.80
N GLU A 101 8.25 3.77 0.35
CA GLU A 101 8.37 3.40 -1.06
C GLU A 101 7.19 2.54 -1.55
N THR A 102 6.83 1.51 -0.79
CA THR A 102 5.86 0.47 -1.21
C THR A 102 4.42 0.73 -0.76
N GLY A 103 4.22 1.59 0.25
CA GLY A 103 2.90 1.80 0.86
C GLY A 103 2.39 0.61 1.69
N GLN A 104 3.23 -0.37 2.01
CA GLN A 104 2.85 -1.51 2.86
C GLN A 104 2.39 -1.07 4.25
N SER A 105 1.55 -1.90 4.87
CA SER A 105 0.99 -1.60 6.19
C SER A 105 2.00 -1.90 7.30
N VAL A 106 2.03 -1.04 8.32
CA VAL A 106 2.84 -1.22 9.52
C VAL A 106 1.98 -0.94 10.75
N LEU A 107 2.00 -1.87 11.71
CA LEU A 107 1.21 -1.85 12.93
C LEU A 107 2.12 -1.62 14.15
N PRO A 108 2.07 -0.44 14.79
CA PRO A 108 2.73 -0.24 16.06
C PRO A 108 1.96 -0.90 17.21
N ILE A 109 2.68 -1.60 18.08
CA ILE A 109 2.21 -2.14 19.36
C ILE A 109 3.00 -1.44 20.46
N PHE A 110 2.31 -0.91 21.45
CA PHE A 110 2.89 -0.22 22.60
C PHE A 110 2.78 -1.14 23.82
N TYR A 111 3.90 -1.78 24.17
CA TYR A 111 4.03 -2.75 25.25
C TYR A 111 4.74 -2.10 26.46
N ASP A 112 4.03 -1.98 27.58
CA ASP A 112 4.51 -1.31 28.81
C ASP A 112 5.08 0.11 28.59
N VAL A 113 4.58 0.78 27.54
CA VAL A 113 4.87 2.17 27.19
C VAL A 113 3.60 2.80 26.62
N THR A 114 3.44 4.11 26.78
CA THR A 114 2.33 4.84 26.16
C THR A 114 2.69 5.29 24.75
N PRO A 115 1.72 5.42 23.81
CA PRO A 115 1.98 6.00 22.49
C PRO A 115 2.57 7.41 22.57
N SER A 116 2.20 8.20 23.57
CA SER A 116 2.73 9.55 23.77
C SER A 116 4.22 9.54 24.10
N GLU A 117 4.68 8.62 24.95
CA GLU A 117 6.10 8.50 25.29
C GLU A 117 6.95 8.17 24.07
N VAL A 118 6.49 7.24 23.23
CA VAL A 118 7.21 6.85 22.00
C VAL A 118 7.21 8.00 20.98
N ARG A 119 6.05 8.66 20.75
CA ARG A 119 5.95 9.78 19.79
C ARG A 119 6.81 10.97 20.18
N LYS A 120 6.80 11.33 21.47
CA LYS A 120 7.56 12.46 22.02
C LYS A 120 8.99 12.09 22.40
N GLN A 121 9.32 10.80 22.37
CA GLN A 121 10.63 10.26 22.73
C GLN A 121 11.05 10.70 24.15
N SER A 122 10.11 10.63 25.09
CA SER A 122 10.30 11.00 26.50
C SER A 122 10.64 9.79 27.37
N GLY A 123 11.10 10.02 28.62
CA GLY A 123 11.39 8.93 29.55
C GLY A 123 12.63 8.13 29.12
N GLU A 124 12.53 6.80 29.09
CA GLU A 124 13.67 5.94 28.70
C GLU A 124 14.12 6.16 27.25
N PHE A 125 13.19 6.48 26.34
CA PHE A 125 13.53 6.84 24.96
C PHE A 125 14.43 8.07 24.91
N GLN A 126 14.16 9.08 25.75
CA GLN A 126 14.96 10.30 25.81
C GLN A 126 16.39 9.99 26.27
N LYS A 127 16.53 9.15 27.30
CA LYS A 127 17.84 8.74 27.83
C LYS A 127 18.64 7.98 26.78
N ALA A 128 18.03 6.99 26.12
CA ALA A 128 18.70 6.21 25.08
C ALA A 128 19.19 7.09 23.92
N PHE A 129 18.38 8.05 23.46
CA PHE A 129 18.85 8.95 22.41
C PHE A 129 19.92 9.95 22.89
N ALA A 130 19.88 10.41 24.14
CA ALA A 130 20.93 11.26 24.69
C ALA A 130 22.29 10.53 24.72
N GLU A 131 22.30 9.24 25.06
CA GLU A 131 23.52 8.40 25.00
C GLU A 131 24.07 8.29 23.57
N TYR A 132 23.21 8.16 22.57
CA TYR A 132 23.65 8.15 21.17
C TYR A 132 24.12 9.51 20.67
N GLU A 133 23.47 10.61 21.06
CA GLU A 133 23.93 11.96 20.73
C GLU A 133 25.31 12.23 21.32
N GLU A 134 25.60 11.67 22.50
CA GLU A 134 26.92 11.72 23.10
C GLU A 134 27.93 10.78 22.44
N SER A 135 27.52 9.58 22.03
CA SER A 135 28.42 8.59 21.41
C SER A 135 28.73 8.87 19.94
N PHE A 136 27.82 9.54 19.23
CA PHE A 136 27.90 9.87 17.80
C PHE A 136 27.96 11.40 17.59
N ARG A 137 28.70 12.12 18.42
CA ARG A 137 28.82 13.60 18.34
C ARG A 137 29.19 14.11 16.94
N ASP A 138 29.92 13.31 16.17
CA ASP A 138 30.36 13.65 14.81
C ASP A 138 29.40 13.18 13.69
N ASP A 139 28.38 12.38 14.01
CA ASP A 139 27.35 11.86 13.08
C ASP A 139 25.95 11.89 13.72
N LEU A 140 25.46 13.11 13.96
CA LEU A 140 24.11 13.35 14.47
C LEU A 140 23.02 13.09 13.42
N GLU A 141 23.39 12.94 12.14
CA GLU A 141 22.43 12.71 11.05
C GLU A 141 21.77 11.34 11.19
N MET A 142 22.55 10.30 11.55
CA MET A 142 22.00 8.97 11.82
C MET A 142 21.02 8.99 13.00
N VAL A 143 21.35 9.68 14.09
CA VAL A 143 20.47 9.79 15.27
C VAL A 143 19.17 10.51 14.91
N LYS A 144 19.26 11.58 14.11
CA LYS A 144 18.09 12.29 13.59
C LYS A 144 17.20 11.36 12.76
N LYS A 145 17.78 10.53 11.88
CA LYS A 145 17.04 9.55 11.08
C LYS A 145 16.30 8.54 11.95
N TRP A 146 16.92 8.06 13.03
CA TRP A 146 16.27 7.15 14.00
C TRP A 146 15.10 7.81 14.72
N ARG A 147 15.28 9.06 15.21
CA ARG A 147 14.21 9.82 15.86
C ARG A 147 13.03 10.05 14.91
N GLU A 148 13.29 10.38 13.65
CA GLU A 148 12.25 10.60 12.65
C GLU A 148 11.50 9.30 12.31
N ALA A 149 12.20 8.17 12.15
CA ALA A 149 11.59 6.87 11.87
C ALA A 149 10.68 6.42 13.01
N MET A 150 11.13 6.56 14.26
CA MET A 150 10.32 6.23 15.44
C MET A 150 9.07 7.09 15.53
N LYS A 151 9.20 8.41 15.33
CA LYS A 151 8.05 9.31 15.30
C LYS A 151 7.07 8.96 14.17
N ALA A 152 7.57 8.61 12.99
CA ALA A 152 6.75 8.26 11.83
C ALA A 152 5.88 7.02 12.09
N ILE A 153 6.43 5.98 12.71
CA ILE A 153 5.67 4.76 13.03
C ILE A 153 4.76 4.99 14.24
N ALA A 154 5.25 5.63 15.30
CA ALA A 154 4.44 5.88 16.51
C ALA A 154 3.23 6.80 16.25
N ASN A 155 3.26 7.64 15.21
CA ASN A 155 2.14 8.47 14.79
C ASN A 155 1.02 7.70 14.07
N ARG A 156 1.20 6.42 13.75
CA ARG A 156 0.16 5.58 13.16
C ARG A 156 -0.80 5.04 14.22
N CYS A 157 -2.01 4.64 13.79
CA CYS A 157 -2.94 3.91 14.63
C CYS A 157 -2.32 2.56 15.01
N GLY A 158 -2.36 2.21 16.29
CA GLY A 158 -1.74 1.01 16.83
C GLY A 158 -2.41 0.51 18.09
N TRP A 159 -1.83 -0.51 18.69
CA TRP A 159 -2.39 -1.19 19.86
C TRP A 159 -1.66 -0.77 21.13
N ASP A 160 -2.37 -0.10 22.02
CA ASP A 160 -1.90 0.15 23.38
C ASP A 160 -2.25 -1.05 24.25
N VAL A 161 -1.24 -1.79 24.71
CA VAL A 161 -1.43 -3.01 25.52
C VAL A 161 -1.24 -2.71 27.02
N LEU A 162 -0.87 -1.46 27.37
CA LEU A 162 -0.64 -1.06 28.76
C LEU A 162 -1.91 -1.26 29.60
N ASN A 163 -1.78 -1.93 30.74
CA ASN A 163 -2.87 -2.23 31.69
C ASN A 163 -4.04 -3.02 31.09
N LYS A 164 -3.84 -3.74 29.99
CA LYS A 164 -4.85 -4.61 29.37
C LYS A 164 -4.51 -6.09 29.49
N LEU A 165 -5.52 -6.93 29.29
CA LEU A 165 -5.34 -8.38 29.18
C LEU A 165 -4.61 -8.70 27.87
N GLN A 166 -3.31 -9.01 27.98
CA GLN A 166 -2.44 -9.22 26.81
C GLN A 166 -2.96 -10.28 25.84
N HIS A 167 -3.58 -11.35 26.34
CA HIS A 167 -4.10 -12.41 25.49
C HIS A 167 -5.27 -11.93 24.60
N GLU A 168 -6.17 -11.10 25.12
CA GLU A 168 -7.28 -10.53 24.34
C GLU A 168 -6.76 -9.57 23.27
N GLU A 169 -5.79 -8.72 23.62
CA GLU A 169 -5.20 -7.80 22.66
C GLU A 169 -4.40 -8.54 21.59
N ILE A 170 -3.68 -9.62 21.94
CA ILE A 170 -2.97 -10.48 20.97
C ILE A 170 -3.95 -11.11 19.98
N GLU A 171 -5.07 -11.67 20.43
CA GLU A 171 -6.05 -12.25 19.52
C GLU A 171 -6.63 -11.20 18.57
N LYS A 172 -6.96 -9.98 19.05
CA LYS A 172 -7.41 -8.87 18.19
C LYS A 172 -6.34 -8.42 17.20
N ILE A 173 -5.08 -8.31 17.63
CA ILE A 173 -3.94 -7.98 16.74
C ILE A 173 -3.81 -9.03 15.64
N VAL A 174 -3.92 -10.32 15.99
CA VAL A 174 -3.80 -11.42 15.03
C VAL A 174 -4.98 -11.42 14.04
N GLU A 175 -6.21 -11.16 14.50
CA GLU A 175 -7.36 -10.98 13.62
C GLU A 175 -7.17 -9.81 12.64
N GLU A 176 -6.67 -8.66 13.12
CA GLU A 176 -6.36 -7.52 12.26
C GLU A 176 -5.27 -7.86 11.22
N VAL A 177 -4.23 -8.59 11.64
CA VAL A 177 -3.19 -9.09 10.72
C VAL A 177 -3.80 -9.96 9.64
N ILE A 178 -4.65 -10.93 9.99
CA ILE A 178 -5.34 -11.79 9.02
C ILE A 178 -6.20 -10.94 8.08
N ASN A 179 -7.00 -10.01 8.61
CA ASN A 179 -7.82 -9.12 7.80
C ASN A 179 -7.00 -8.29 6.82
N LEU A 180 -5.82 -7.80 7.21
CA LEU A 180 -4.92 -7.02 6.34
C LEU A 180 -4.23 -7.90 5.29
N LEU A 181 -3.88 -9.13 5.64
CA LEU A 181 -3.34 -10.10 4.69
C LEU A 181 -4.43 -10.51 3.68
N ASP A 182 -5.63 -10.82 4.15
CA ASP A 182 -6.80 -11.18 3.34
C ASP A 182 -7.30 -10.02 2.49
N ALA A 183 -7.32 -8.79 3.01
CA ALA A 183 -7.67 -7.59 2.25
C ALA A 183 -6.72 -7.39 1.05
N ASN A 184 -5.47 -7.79 1.19
CA ASN A 184 -4.48 -7.80 0.12
C ASN A 184 -4.57 -9.05 -0.77
N GLU A 185 -5.39 -10.05 -0.42
CA GLU A 185 -5.63 -11.26 -1.20
C GLU A 185 -6.98 -11.26 -1.93
N VAL A 186 -7.97 -10.47 -1.50
CA VAL A 186 -9.26 -10.38 -2.21
C VAL A 186 -9.17 -9.39 -3.38
N VAL A 187 -9.80 -9.72 -4.51
CA VAL A 187 -9.97 -8.79 -5.63
C VAL A 187 -11.02 -7.74 -5.27
N ARG A 188 -10.68 -6.45 -5.39
CA ARG A 188 -11.62 -5.35 -5.11
C ARG A 188 -11.96 -4.55 -6.35
N VAL A 189 -13.22 -4.15 -6.45
CA VAL A 189 -13.76 -3.22 -7.44
C VAL A 189 -14.17 -1.95 -6.72
N ILE A 190 -13.63 -0.82 -7.14
CA ILE A 190 -13.89 0.50 -6.58
C ILE A 190 -14.54 1.35 -7.66
N GLY A 191 -15.73 1.87 -7.39
CA GLY A 191 -16.38 2.85 -8.24
C GLY A 191 -15.94 4.26 -7.91
N ILE A 192 -15.67 5.09 -8.91
CA ILE A 192 -15.36 6.51 -8.76
C ILE A 192 -16.47 7.31 -9.44
N SER A 193 -17.20 8.10 -8.66
CA SER A 193 -18.35 8.88 -9.12
C SER A 193 -18.21 10.36 -8.83
N GLY A 194 -19.03 11.17 -9.49
CA GLY A 194 -19.01 12.63 -9.40
C GLY A 194 -19.38 13.30 -10.73
N ILE A 195 -19.67 14.60 -10.67
CA ILE A 195 -20.09 15.40 -11.82
C ILE A 195 -19.01 15.51 -12.91
N GLY A 196 -19.39 15.97 -14.11
CA GLY A 196 -18.42 16.25 -15.17
C GLY A 196 -17.42 17.34 -14.75
N GLY A 197 -16.15 17.24 -15.17
CA GLY A 197 -15.13 18.24 -14.86
C GLY A 197 -14.51 18.16 -13.46
N ILE A 198 -15.10 17.44 -12.50
CA ILE A 198 -14.62 17.39 -11.09
C ILE A 198 -13.26 16.70 -10.86
N GLY A 199 -12.56 16.28 -11.93
CA GLY A 199 -11.22 15.67 -11.80
C GLY A 199 -11.17 14.18 -11.47
N LYS A 200 -12.25 13.41 -11.72
CA LYS A 200 -12.26 11.94 -11.49
C LYS A 200 -11.10 11.22 -12.18
N ILE A 201 -10.91 11.47 -13.48
CA ILE A 201 -9.82 10.89 -14.26
C ILE A 201 -8.47 11.34 -13.71
N THR A 202 -8.30 12.63 -13.42
CA THR A 202 -7.05 13.20 -12.89
C THR A 202 -6.64 12.56 -11.57
N LEU A 203 -7.57 12.40 -10.63
CA LEU A 203 -7.34 11.70 -9.37
C LEU A 203 -6.91 10.25 -9.60
N THR A 204 -7.61 9.57 -10.51
CA THR A 204 -7.39 8.14 -10.79
C THR A 204 -6.06 7.91 -11.51
N THR A 205 -5.67 8.78 -12.44
CA THR A 205 -4.36 8.74 -13.10
C THR A 205 -3.23 8.98 -12.10
N ALA A 206 -3.35 9.99 -11.23
CA ALA A 206 -2.34 10.25 -10.20
C ALA A 206 -2.20 9.06 -9.23
N LEU A 207 -3.32 8.40 -8.90
CA LEU A 207 -3.31 7.17 -8.10
C LEU A 207 -2.63 6.02 -8.87
N PHE A 208 -2.97 5.82 -10.14
CA PHE A 208 -2.41 4.78 -11.00
C PHE A 208 -0.89 4.87 -11.05
N ASP A 209 -0.35 6.06 -11.36
CA ASP A 209 1.10 6.30 -11.43
C ASP A 209 1.79 5.97 -10.11
N LYS A 210 1.11 6.25 -8.99
CA LYS A 210 1.65 6.00 -7.65
C LYS A 210 1.68 4.52 -7.26
N ILE A 211 0.72 3.71 -7.71
CA ILE A 211 0.55 2.33 -7.20
C ILE A 211 0.80 1.25 -8.25
N THR A 212 1.01 1.59 -9.52
CA THR A 212 1.21 0.63 -10.63
C THR A 212 2.34 -0.38 -10.36
N HIS A 213 3.41 0.06 -9.70
CA HIS A 213 4.57 -0.78 -9.35
C HIS A 213 4.24 -1.94 -8.39
N GLN A 214 3.06 -1.94 -7.76
CA GLN A 214 2.61 -2.97 -6.82
C GLN A 214 1.88 -4.14 -7.49
N TYR A 215 1.70 -4.09 -8.81
CA TYR A 215 0.92 -5.05 -9.60
C TYR A 215 1.80 -5.70 -10.66
N ASP A 216 1.50 -6.95 -10.98
CA ASP A 216 2.23 -7.73 -12.00
C ASP A 216 1.96 -7.20 -13.41
N ALA A 217 0.77 -6.64 -13.62
CA ALA A 217 0.35 -6.05 -14.87
C ALA A 217 -0.76 -5.01 -14.67
N CYS A 218 -0.86 -4.06 -15.59
CA CYS A 218 -1.80 -2.95 -15.50
C CYS A 218 -2.54 -2.71 -16.82
N CYS A 219 -3.74 -2.16 -16.72
CA CYS A 219 -4.55 -1.77 -17.87
C CYS A 219 -5.25 -0.44 -17.58
N PHE A 220 -5.19 0.48 -18.53
CA PHE A 220 -5.93 1.72 -18.52
C PHE A 220 -6.71 1.85 -19.84
N ILE A 221 -8.03 1.84 -19.74
CA ILE A 221 -8.94 2.07 -20.85
C ILE A 221 -9.56 3.45 -20.65
N ASP A 222 -9.13 4.40 -21.49
CA ASP A 222 -9.36 5.83 -21.39
C ASP A 222 -10.78 6.28 -21.75
N ASP A 223 -11.49 5.52 -22.58
CA ASP A 223 -12.89 5.81 -22.89
C ASP A 223 -13.63 4.53 -23.26
N VAL A 224 -14.22 3.87 -22.26
CA VAL A 224 -14.98 2.64 -22.45
C VAL A 224 -16.19 2.88 -23.33
N ARG A 225 -16.92 3.98 -23.12
CA ARG A 225 -18.07 4.36 -23.95
C ARG A 225 -17.70 4.45 -25.42
N LYS A 226 -16.59 5.12 -25.75
CA LYS A 226 -16.12 5.25 -27.13
C LYS A 226 -15.70 3.91 -27.71
N ILE A 227 -14.83 3.16 -27.01
CA ILE A 227 -14.30 1.89 -27.52
C ILE A 227 -15.43 0.90 -27.76
N TYR A 228 -16.36 0.83 -26.81
CA TYR A 228 -17.51 -0.07 -26.91
C TYR A 228 -18.48 0.37 -28.01
N GLY A 229 -18.80 1.66 -28.09
CA GLY A 229 -19.73 2.19 -29.08
C GLY A 229 -19.23 2.10 -30.53
N GLU A 230 -17.95 2.37 -30.76
CA GLU A 230 -17.36 2.39 -32.10
C GLU A 230 -16.90 1.00 -32.58
N PHE A 231 -16.34 0.18 -31.68
CA PHE A 231 -15.67 -1.06 -32.06
C PHE A 231 -16.28 -2.32 -31.43
N GLY A 232 -17.23 -2.16 -30.51
CA GLY A 232 -17.92 -3.25 -29.85
C GLY A 232 -17.13 -3.90 -28.71
N PRO A 233 -17.78 -4.83 -27.98
CA PRO A 233 -17.24 -5.47 -26.77
C PRO A 233 -15.97 -6.29 -27.01
N MET A 234 -15.83 -6.88 -28.20
CA MET A 234 -14.68 -7.73 -28.54
C MET A 234 -13.38 -6.94 -28.58
N VAL A 235 -13.40 -5.73 -29.15
CA VAL A 235 -12.23 -4.86 -29.22
C VAL A 235 -11.86 -4.32 -27.84
N ALA A 236 -12.87 -4.03 -26.99
CA ALA A 236 -12.63 -3.67 -25.60
C ALA A 236 -11.89 -4.77 -24.82
N GLN A 237 -12.34 -6.03 -24.93
CA GLN A 237 -11.65 -7.19 -24.34
C GLN A 237 -10.24 -7.39 -24.89
N LYS A 238 -10.07 -7.22 -26.21
CA LYS A 238 -8.77 -7.34 -26.87
C LYS A 238 -7.78 -6.30 -26.35
N ARG A 239 -8.20 -5.03 -26.27
CA ARG A 239 -7.36 -3.95 -25.74
C ARG A 239 -6.95 -4.19 -24.29
N LEU A 240 -7.86 -4.70 -23.47
CA LEU A 240 -7.56 -5.10 -22.10
C LEU A 240 -6.48 -6.18 -22.06
N LEU A 241 -6.66 -7.27 -22.81
CA LEU A 241 -5.73 -8.38 -22.82
C LEU A 241 -4.36 -7.99 -23.38
N CYS A 242 -4.31 -7.20 -24.46
CA CYS A 242 -3.05 -6.68 -25.01
C CYS A 242 -2.24 -5.89 -23.97
N GLN A 243 -2.89 -4.98 -23.22
CA GLN A 243 -2.21 -4.20 -22.19
C GLN A 243 -1.76 -5.05 -21.00
N VAL A 244 -2.63 -5.92 -20.47
CA VAL A 244 -2.29 -6.76 -19.30
C VAL A 244 -1.23 -7.80 -19.64
N LEU A 245 -1.29 -8.41 -20.82
CA LEU A 245 -0.33 -9.43 -21.24
C LEU A 245 0.95 -8.83 -21.83
N ASN A 246 1.00 -7.51 -22.02
CA ASN A 246 2.08 -6.81 -22.72
C ASN A 246 2.35 -7.42 -24.10
N GLN A 247 1.29 -7.62 -24.88
CA GLN A 247 1.32 -8.22 -26.22
C GLN A 247 0.69 -7.26 -27.24
N ASP A 248 1.36 -7.08 -28.38
CA ASP A 248 0.89 -6.21 -29.46
C ASP A 248 -0.42 -6.69 -30.07
N ASP A 249 -0.63 -8.01 -30.11
CA ASP A 249 -1.85 -8.61 -30.62
C ASP A 249 -2.22 -9.89 -29.85
N VAL A 250 -3.52 -10.05 -29.61
CA VAL A 250 -4.11 -11.25 -29.00
C VAL A 250 -5.23 -11.71 -29.92
N GLU A 251 -5.15 -12.97 -30.37
CA GLU A 251 -6.15 -13.55 -31.26
C GLU A 251 -7.48 -13.77 -30.51
N ILE A 252 -8.46 -12.91 -30.76
CA ILE A 252 -9.80 -12.99 -30.19
C ILE A 252 -10.82 -12.89 -31.32
N ASN A 253 -11.31 -14.05 -31.74
CA ASN A 253 -12.24 -14.16 -32.86
C ASN A 253 -13.71 -14.18 -32.40
N ASN A 254 -13.96 -14.22 -31.08
CA ASN A 254 -15.28 -14.07 -30.46
C ASN A 254 -15.15 -13.77 -28.95
N LEU A 255 -16.26 -13.33 -28.33
CA LEU A 255 -16.33 -12.99 -26.90
C LEU A 255 -16.06 -14.17 -25.95
N TYR A 256 -16.38 -15.39 -26.37
CA TYR A 256 -16.12 -16.58 -25.57
C TYR A 256 -14.62 -16.83 -25.41
N LEU A 257 -13.84 -16.70 -26.49
CA LEU A 257 -12.39 -16.82 -26.45
C LEU A 257 -11.76 -15.69 -25.62
N GLY A 258 -12.21 -14.45 -25.79
CA GLY A 258 -11.73 -13.32 -24.97
C GLY A 258 -11.98 -13.56 -23.48
N THR A 259 -13.20 -14.01 -23.12
CA THR A 259 -13.55 -14.43 -21.76
C THR A 259 -12.63 -15.54 -21.24
N MET A 260 -12.43 -16.59 -22.03
CA MET A 260 -11.59 -17.73 -21.65
C MET A 260 -10.15 -17.29 -21.40
N LEU A 261 -9.61 -16.38 -22.22
CA LEU A 261 -8.27 -15.82 -22.05
C LEU A 261 -8.16 -15.00 -20.77
N VAL A 262 -9.12 -14.11 -20.47
CA VAL A 262 -9.18 -13.39 -19.19
C VAL A 262 -9.15 -14.40 -18.03
N ARG A 263 -10.04 -15.39 -18.06
CA ARG A 263 -10.16 -16.42 -17.01
C ARG A 263 -8.92 -17.27 -16.79
N THR A 264 -8.18 -17.57 -17.86
CA THR A 264 -7.03 -18.49 -17.80
C THR A 264 -5.72 -17.76 -17.56
N ARG A 265 -5.57 -16.55 -18.13
CA ARG A 265 -4.31 -15.80 -18.08
C ARG A 265 -4.25 -14.82 -16.90
N LEU A 266 -5.36 -14.21 -16.50
CA LEU A 266 -5.36 -13.19 -15.44
C LEU A 266 -5.57 -13.78 -14.04
N ARG A 267 -6.00 -15.05 -13.92
CA ARG A 267 -6.30 -15.71 -12.64
C ARG A 267 -5.13 -15.79 -11.66
N HIS A 268 -3.91 -15.70 -12.14
CA HIS A 268 -2.70 -15.80 -11.32
C HIS A 268 -1.89 -14.50 -11.29
N LEU A 269 -2.38 -13.45 -11.95
CA LEU A 269 -1.73 -12.16 -11.99
C LEU A 269 -2.46 -11.20 -11.05
N LYS A 270 -1.70 -10.50 -10.22
CA LYS A 270 -2.19 -9.36 -9.45
C LYS A 270 -2.26 -8.16 -10.39
N VAL A 271 -3.46 -7.84 -10.90
CA VAL A 271 -3.65 -6.80 -11.93
C VAL A 271 -4.33 -5.54 -11.40
N LEU A 272 -3.95 -4.38 -11.95
CA LEU A 272 -4.64 -3.10 -11.74
C LEU A 272 -5.32 -2.66 -13.03
N ILE A 273 -6.64 -2.52 -13.01
CA ILE A 273 -7.45 -2.21 -14.20
C ILE A 273 -8.23 -0.93 -13.95
N ILE A 274 -8.11 0.04 -14.84
CA ILE A 274 -8.89 1.28 -14.84
C ILE A 274 -9.78 1.33 -16.07
N LEU A 275 -11.08 1.54 -15.84
CA LEU A 275 -12.10 1.72 -16.85
C LEU A 275 -12.67 3.13 -16.74
N ASP A 276 -12.31 4.02 -17.67
CA ASP A 276 -12.83 5.38 -17.68
C ASP A 276 -14.07 5.54 -18.57
N ASN A 277 -14.90 6.51 -18.20
CA ASN A 277 -16.09 6.94 -18.93
C ASN A 277 -17.10 5.82 -19.20
N VAL A 278 -17.39 4.98 -18.20
CA VAL A 278 -18.42 3.95 -18.29
C VAL A 278 -19.81 4.58 -18.14
N ASP A 279 -20.69 4.36 -19.11
CA ASP A 279 -22.05 4.95 -19.13
C ASP A 279 -23.18 3.94 -19.38
N GLN A 280 -22.87 2.64 -19.49
CA GLN A 280 -23.87 1.57 -19.58
C GLN A 280 -23.45 0.32 -18.81
N ASP A 281 -24.41 -0.35 -18.14
CA ASP A 281 -24.17 -1.61 -17.42
C ASP A 281 -23.60 -2.71 -18.34
N GLU A 282 -24.10 -2.79 -19.57
CA GLU A 282 -23.71 -3.78 -20.57
C GLU A 282 -22.20 -3.74 -20.91
N GLN A 283 -21.57 -2.57 -20.82
CA GLN A 283 -20.14 -2.40 -21.05
C GLN A 283 -19.33 -3.22 -20.06
N LEU A 284 -19.69 -3.15 -18.78
CA LEU A 284 -19.00 -3.86 -17.70
C LEU A 284 -19.26 -5.38 -17.75
N GLU A 285 -20.49 -5.77 -18.06
CA GLU A 285 -20.87 -7.17 -18.22
C GLU A 285 -20.08 -7.84 -19.36
N LYS A 286 -20.00 -7.19 -20.52
CA LYS A 286 -19.38 -7.78 -21.72
C LYS A 286 -17.86 -7.61 -21.77
N MET A 287 -17.25 -6.75 -20.95
CA MET A 287 -15.79 -6.74 -20.78
C MET A 287 -15.28 -7.88 -19.87
N VAL A 288 -16.18 -8.61 -19.21
CA VAL A 288 -15.91 -9.86 -18.48
C VAL A 288 -14.88 -9.70 -17.36
N LEU A 289 -14.92 -8.53 -16.71
CA LEU A 289 -14.04 -8.17 -15.60
C LEU A 289 -14.57 -8.61 -14.24
N HIS A 290 -15.09 -9.82 -14.13
CA HIS A 290 -15.60 -10.30 -12.85
C HIS A 290 -14.44 -10.61 -11.89
N PRO A 291 -14.48 -10.16 -10.63
CA PRO A 291 -13.40 -10.37 -9.63
C PRO A 291 -12.89 -11.82 -9.54
N LYS A 292 -13.80 -12.80 -9.59
CA LYS A 292 -13.51 -14.25 -9.61
C LYS A 292 -12.55 -14.74 -10.72
N TYR A 293 -12.28 -13.94 -11.75
CA TYR A 293 -11.40 -14.29 -12.86
C TYR A 293 -10.00 -13.68 -12.75
N LEU A 294 -9.76 -12.83 -11.76
CA LEU A 294 -8.50 -12.15 -11.54
C LEU A 294 -7.72 -12.79 -10.39
N GLY A 295 -6.39 -12.62 -10.40
CA GLY A 295 -5.52 -13.08 -9.33
C GLY A 295 -5.73 -12.29 -8.04
N VAL A 296 -5.39 -12.95 -6.93
CA VAL A 296 -5.50 -12.38 -5.58
C VAL A 296 -4.81 -11.02 -5.49
N GLY A 297 -5.42 -10.08 -4.78
CA GLY A 297 -4.92 -8.71 -4.64
C GLY A 297 -5.15 -7.79 -5.84
N SER A 298 -5.78 -8.25 -6.92
CA SER A 298 -6.12 -7.40 -8.06
C SER A 298 -7.10 -6.28 -7.67
N ARG A 299 -7.07 -5.18 -8.42
CA ARG A 299 -7.96 -4.03 -8.25
C ARG A 299 -8.54 -3.59 -9.59
N ILE A 300 -9.83 -3.30 -9.58
CA ILE A 300 -10.55 -2.68 -10.70
C ILE A 300 -11.08 -1.34 -10.23
N LEU A 301 -10.78 -0.26 -10.94
CA LEU A 301 -11.33 1.07 -10.72
C LEU A 301 -12.25 1.42 -11.89
N ILE A 302 -13.51 1.69 -11.59
CA ILE A 302 -14.53 2.02 -12.61
C ILE A 302 -14.93 3.48 -12.41
N ILE A 303 -14.64 4.32 -13.41
CA ILE A 303 -15.00 5.74 -13.39
C ILE A 303 -16.30 5.91 -14.16
N SER A 304 -17.31 6.45 -13.49
CA SER A 304 -18.59 6.79 -14.10
C SER A 304 -19.15 8.09 -13.53
N ARG A 305 -20.01 8.77 -14.29
CA ARG A 305 -20.83 9.86 -13.75
C ARG A 305 -22.09 9.32 -13.07
N ASP A 306 -22.51 8.11 -13.42
CA ASP A 306 -23.73 7.51 -12.91
C ASP A 306 -23.41 6.49 -11.81
N SER A 307 -23.77 6.83 -10.57
CA SER A 307 -23.57 5.94 -9.43
C SER A 307 -24.44 4.68 -9.47
N HIS A 308 -25.54 4.69 -10.24
CA HIS A 308 -26.41 3.52 -10.39
C HIS A 308 -25.70 2.40 -11.15
N ILE A 309 -24.94 2.73 -12.19
CA ILE A 309 -24.15 1.74 -12.95
C ILE A 309 -23.16 1.01 -12.05
N LEU A 310 -22.46 1.77 -11.20
CA LEU A 310 -21.50 1.22 -10.24
C LEU A 310 -22.19 0.30 -9.21
N ARG A 311 -23.37 0.70 -8.73
CA ARG A 311 -24.16 -0.10 -7.78
C ARG A 311 -24.72 -1.36 -8.42
N ASN A 312 -25.25 -1.28 -9.64
CA ASN A 312 -25.78 -2.41 -10.41
C ASN A 312 -24.70 -3.45 -10.67
N TYR A 313 -23.49 -2.99 -11.00
CA TYR A 313 -22.34 -3.87 -11.17
C TYR A 313 -21.91 -4.58 -9.87
N GLY A 314 -22.23 -4.00 -8.70
CA GLY A 314 -21.86 -4.54 -7.41
C GLY A 314 -20.42 -4.22 -6.99
N VAL A 315 -19.97 -2.98 -7.20
CA VAL A 315 -18.67 -2.52 -6.68
C VAL A 315 -18.60 -2.65 -5.15
N ASN A 316 -17.40 -2.90 -4.61
CA ASN A 316 -17.19 -3.02 -3.17
C ASN A 316 -17.40 -1.68 -2.43
N GLU A 317 -17.01 -0.58 -3.08
CA GLU A 317 -17.10 0.77 -2.54
C GLU A 317 -17.28 1.78 -3.68
N VAL A 318 -17.99 2.88 -3.40
CA VAL A 318 -18.10 4.03 -4.31
C VAL A 318 -17.45 5.24 -3.65
N TYR A 319 -16.36 5.73 -4.25
CA TYR A 319 -15.73 6.99 -3.89
C TYR A 319 -16.36 8.14 -4.69
N ASN A 320 -17.05 9.04 -3.99
CA ASN A 320 -17.62 10.24 -4.59
C ASN A 320 -16.60 11.38 -4.53
N VAL A 321 -16.10 11.80 -5.69
CA VAL A 321 -15.14 12.92 -5.77
C VAL A 321 -15.83 14.20 -5.32
N GLN A 322 -15.20 14.88 -4.38
CA GLN A 322 -15.70 16.13 -3.80
C GLN A 322 -15.16 17.33 -4.56
N LEU A 323 -15.91 18.43 -4.53
CA LEU A 323 -15.44 19.72 -5.01
C LEU A 323 -14.20 20.17 -4.21
N LEU A 324 -13.43 21.08 -4.80
CA LEU A 324 -12.34 21.71 -4.07
C LEU A 324 -12.93 22.60 -2.98
N ASN A 325 -12.16 22.83 -1.92
CA ASN A 325 -12.49 23.94 -1.03
C ASN A 325 -11.97 25.24 -1.66
N ALA A 326 -12.57 26.37 -1.29
CA ALA A 326 -12.24 27.69 -1.87
C ALA A 326 -10.72 27.98 -1.90
N ASN A 327 -9.99 27.61 -0.85
CA ASN A 327 -8.53 27.81 -0.79
C ASN A 327 -7.79 26.95 -1.84
N LYS A 328 -8.17 25.68 -1.99
CA LYS A 328 -7.58 24.77 -2.99
C LYS A 328 -7.98 25.15 -4.41
N ALA A 329 -9.23 25.61 -4.62
CA ALA A 329 -9.69 26.11 -5.90
C ALA A 329 -8.88 27.35 -6.33
N LEU A 330 -8.71 28.30 -5.39
CA LEU A 330 -7.87 29.49 -5.59
C LEU A 330 -6.42 29.13 -5.91
N GLN A 331 -5.80 28.25 -5.11
CA GLN A 331 -4.43 27.80 -5.36
C GLN A 331 -4.28 27.10 -6.72
N LEU A 332 -5.24 26.25 -7.08
CA LEU A 332 -5.22 25.57 -8.37
C LEU A 332 -5.34 26.57 -9.52
N PHE A 333 -6.23 27.55 -9.40
CA PHE A 333 -6.36 28.63 -10.36
C PHE A 333 -5.05 29.41 -10.52
N CYS A 334 -4.44 29.87 -9.41
CA CYS A 334 -3.17 30.59 -9.44
C CYS A 334 -2.06 29.76 -10.10
N ARG A 335 -1.95 28.47 -9.77
CA ARG A 335 -0.97 27.56 -10.39
C ARG A 335 -1.14 27.45 -11.89
N LYS A 336 -2.40 27.42 -12.37
CA LYS A 336 -2.69 27.28 -13.80
C LYS A 336 -2.50 28.59 -14.55
N ALA A 337 -3.04 29.70 -14.04
CA ALA A 337 -3.04 31.01 -14.65
C ALA A 337 -1.69 31.74 -14.52
N PHE A 338 -1.08 31.71 -13.33
CA PHE A 338 0.09 32.53 -12.99
C PHE A 338 1.38 31.73 -12.81
N LYS A 339 1.31 30.38 -12.80
CA LYS A 339 2.43 29.49 -12.47
C LYS A 339 3.00 29.75 -11.06
N SER A 340 2.17 30.25 -10.16
CA SER A 340 2.48 30.59 -8.77
C SER A 340 1.40 30.07 -7.83
N ASP A 341 1.70 29.94 -6.55
CA ASP A 341 0.71 29.62 -5.51
C ASP A 341 -0.05 30.87 -5.04
N ASP A 342 0.48 32.06 -5.36
CA ASP A 342 -0.04 33.35 -4.94
C ASP A 342 -0.75 34.08 -6.08
N ILE A 343 -1.68 34.95 -5.70
CA ILE A 343 -2.34 35.89 -6.61
C ILE A 343 -1.33 36.98 -7.02
N LEU A 344 -1.29 37.33 -8.31
CA LEU A 344 -0.61 38.54 -8.76
C LEU A 344 -1.45 39.76 -8.35
N ASN A 345 -0.84 40.70 -7.61
CA ASN A 345 -1.52 41.85 -6.98
C ASN A 345 -2.51 42.59 -7.89
N ASP A 346 -2.21 42.74 -9.19
CA ASP A 346 -3.07 43.46 -10.15
C ASP A 346 -4.34 42.69 -10.56
N TYR A 347 -4.48 41.43 -10.16
CA TYR A 347 -5.53 40.50 -10.60
C TYR A 347 -6.40 39.96 -9.46
N GLU A 348 -6.30 40.50 -8.24
CA GLU A 348 -6.98 39.94 -7.06
C GLU A 348 -8.50 39.88 -7.21
N GLU A 349 -9.14 41.00 -7.56
CA GLU A 349 -10.60 41.06 -7.74
C GLU A 349 -11.08 40.13 -8.87
N LEU A 350 -10.34 40.11 -9.99
CA LEU A 350 -10.63 39.23 -11.13
C LEU A 350 -10.47 37.76 -10.75
N THR A 351 -9.44 37.42 -9.98
CA THR A 351 -9.17 36.05 -9.53
C THR A 351 -10.32 35.53 -8.68
N TYR A 352 -10.76 36.29 -7.68
CA TYR A 352 -11.91 35.91 -6.87
C TYR A 352 -13.21 35.82 -7.69
N GLY A 353 -13.41 36.71 -8.65
CA GLY A 353 -14.55 36.67 -9.57
C GLY A 353 -14.58 35.37 -10.40
N VAL A 354 -13.44 34.97 -10.98
CA VAL A 354 -13.33 33.76 -11.81
C VAL A 354 -13.46 32.49 -10.97
N VAL A 355 -12.80 32.41 -9.81
CA VAL A 355 -12.91 31.26 -8.91
C VAL A 355 -14.36 31.07 -8.44
N LYS A 356 -15.05 32.17 -8.11
CA LYS A 356 -16.47 32.13 -7.75
C LYS A 356 -17.35 31.68 -8.92
N TYR A 357 -17.03 32.12 -10.15
CA TYR A 357 -17.75 31.68 -11.35
C TYR A 357 -17.57 30.19 -11.65
N ALA A 358 -16.38 29.65 -11.36
CA ALA A 358 -16.07 28.23 -11.56
C ALA A 358 -16.74 27.30 -10.51
N ASP A 359 -17.32 27.85 -9.44
CA ASP A 359 -18.10 27.12 -8.43
C ASP A 359 -17.36 25.90 -7.84
N ASP A 360 -16.09 26.12 -7.46
CA ASP A 360 -15.20 25.12 -6.84
C ASP A 360 -14.85 23.90 -7.71
N LEU A 361 -15.15 23.94 -9.02
CA LEU A 361 -14.68 22.95 -9.99
C LEU A 361 -13.17 23.12 -10.28
N PRO A 362 -12.39 22.02 -10.38
CA PRO A 362 -10.96 22.05 -10.68
C PRO A 362 -10.55 22.60 -12.05
#